data_AF-A0A329HRB2-F1
#
_entry.id   AF-A0A329HRB2-F1
#
_cell.length_a   1.000
_cell.length_b   1.000
_cell.length_c   1.000
_cell.angle_alpha   90.00
_cell.angle_beta   90.00
_cell.angle_gamma   90.00
#
_symmetry.space_group_name_H-M   'P 1'
#
loop_
_entity.id
_entity.type
_entity.pdbx_description
1 polymer ?
#
loop_
_entity_poly.entity_id
_entity_poly.type
_entity_poly.pdbx_seq_one_letter_code
_entity_poly.pdbx_strand_id
1 'polypeptide(L)'
;MKTSTKLLLLAGAAGLLAACASGPREVPPLTAGNVDLQRYQGHWYEVARLPMFFQRKCAQSEANYHVMADGSVAVFNRCRTLDGKVEEATGTATPIKPGVTDRLEVRFDTWFSGVLPNVAKGPYWILYVDDDYKTALVGSPDRKYLWLLARKPDISAAQSEKLLRIAREKGYNLNRLVWRETDAHMP
;
A
#
# COMPACT_ATOMS: atom_id res chain seq x y z
N MET A 1 14.54 -45.01 -68.31
CA MET A 1 13.20 -44.79 -67.72
C MET A 1 13.34 -44.69 -66.20
N LYS A 2 12.59 -43.74 -65.58
CA LYS A 2 12.45 -43.46 -64.12
C LYS A 2 13.54 -42.54 -63.53
N THR A 3 13.37 -41.21 -63.59
CA THR A 3 12.63 -40.26 -62.70
C THR A 3 13.52 -39.64 -61.61
N SER A 4 13.60 -38.31 -61.67
CA SER A 4 14.29 -37.35 -60.79
C SER A 4 13.92 -37.45 -59.31
N THR A 5 14.84 -37.02 -58.43
CA THR A 5 14.49 -36.29 -57.19
C THR A 5 15.66 -35.37 -56.80
N LYS A 6 15.40 -34.06 -56.76
CA LYS A 6 16.25 -33.03 -56.13
C LYS A 6 15.98 -33.01 -54.62
N LEU A 7 16.99 -32.80 -53.78
CA LEU A 7 16.83 -32.22 -52.44
C LEU A 7 18.18 -31.64 -51.99
N LEU A 8 18.43 -30.34 -52.20
CA LEU A 8 18.17 -29.19 -51.31
C LEU A 8 19.07 -29.15 -50.06
N LEU A 9 19.89 -28.09 -50.01
CA LEU A 9 20.83 -27.72 -48.96
C LEU A 9 20.14 -27.55 -47.60
N LEU A 10 20.79 -28.03 -46.54
CA LEU A 10 20.50 -27.64 -45.16
C LEU A 10 21.66 -26.77 -44.66
N ALA A 11 21.44 -25.45 -44.70
CA ALA A 11 22.23 -24.47 -43.98
C ALA A 11 21.90 -24.57 -42.49
N GLY A 12 22.91 -24.86 -41.66
CA GLY A 12 22.77 -24.90 -40.21
C GLY A 12 22.53 -23.51 -39.64
N ALA A 13 21.33 -23.27 -39.12
CA ALA A 13 20.99 -22.07 -38.38
C ALA A 13 21.60 -22.14 -36.97
N ALA A 14 22.46 -21.16 -36.65
CA ALA A 14 23.03 -20.96 -35.32
C ALA A 14 21.92 -20.65 -34.30
N GLY A 15 21.77 -21.51 -33.30
CA GLY A 15 20.85 -21.30 -32.18
C GLY A 15 21.33 -20.18 -31.29
N LEU A 16 20.62 -19.05 -31.31
CA LEU A 16 20.72 -18.01 -30.29
C LEU A 16 20.07 -18.53 -29.01
N LEU A 17 20.91 -18.89 -28.02
CA LEU A 17 20.47 -19.14 -26.65
C LEU A 17 19.97 -17.82 -26.06
N ALA A 18 18.66 -17.64 -26.02
CA ALA A 18 18.02 -16.59 -25.23
C ALA A 18 18.23 -16.90 -23.74
N ALA A 19 19.24 -16.26 -23.13
CA ALA A 19 19.41 -16.24 -21.70
C ALA A 19 18.30 -15.38 -21.07
N CYS A 20 17.26 -16.02 -20.54
CA CYS A 20 16.28 -15.37 -19.69
C CYS A 20 16.96 -14.93 -18.38
N ALA A 21 17.54 -13.73 -18.37
CA ALA A 21 18.03 -13.09 -17.16
C ALA A 21 16.84 -12.68 -16.27
N SER A 22 16.34 -13.62 -15.48
CA SER A 22 15.39 -13.33 -14.40
C SER A 22 16.21 -12.83 -13.22
N GLY A 23 16.35 -11.50 -13.07
CA GLY A 23 16.94 -10.91 -11.87
C GLY A 23 16.18 -11.36 -10.60
N PRO A 24 16.79 -11.30 -9.41
CA PRO A 24 16.13 -11.72 -8.18
C PRO A 24 14.84 -10.92 -7.99
N ARG A 25 13.70 -11.62 -7.98
CA ARG A 25 12.40 -11.04 -7.69
C ARG A 25 12.40 -10.65 -6.21
N GLU A 26 12.33 -9.36 -5.91
CA GLU A 26 12.21 -8.90 -4.53
C GLU A 26 11.01 -9.58 -3.87
N VAL A 27 11.26 -10.25 -2.74
CA VAL A 27 10.20 -10.88 -1.95
C VAL A 27 9.43 -9.76 -1.25
N PRO A 28 8.08 -9.73 -1.33
CA PRO A 28 7.28 -8.76 -0.60
C PRO A 28 7.50 -8.84 0.92
N PRO A 29 7.35 -7.73 1.67
CA PRO A 29 7.54 -7.74 3.12
C PRO A 29 6.51 -8.63 3.81
N LEU A 30 6.91 -9.25 4.92
CA LEU A 30 5.98 -9.95 5.81
C LEU A 30 4.95 -8.96 6.38
N THR A 31 3.72 -9.43 6.51
CA THR A 31 2.58 -8.68 7.08
C THR A 31 2.26 -9.15 8.49
N ALA A 32 1.30 -8.51 9.15
CA ALA A 32 0.94 -8.78 10.55
C ALA A 32 0.29 -10.16 10.77
N GLY A 33 -0.12 -10.86 9.71
CA GLY A 33 -0.79 -12.14 9.79
C GLY A 33 -2.28 -11.97 10.07
N ASN A 34 -2.75 -12.47 11.21
CA ASN A 34 -4.16 -12.41 11.57
C ASN A 34 -4.50 -11.09 12.26
N VAL A 35 -4.98 -10.12 11.49
CA VAL A 35 -5.52 -8.86 12.02
C VAL A 35 -7.02 -9.02 12.28
N ASP A 36 -7.47 -8.61 13.47
CA ASP A 36 -8.88 -8.48 13.78
C ASP A 36 -9.40 -7.15 13.22
N LEU A 37 -10.10 -7.21 12.08
CA LEU A 37 -10.61 -6.01 11.41
C LEU A 37 -11.68 -5.29 12.25
N GLN A 38 -12.42 -5.98 13.12
CA GLN A 38 -13.40 -5.34 14.01
C GLN A 38 -12.70 -4.46 15.05
N ARG A 39 -11.54 -4.89 15.56
CA ARG A 39 -10.69 -4.05 16.42
C ARG A 39 -9.91 -2.98 15.65
N TYR A 40 -9.63 -3.24 14.37
CA TYR A 40 -8.93 -2.30 13.49
C TYR A 40 -9.81 -1.14 13.02
N GLN A 41 -11.12 -1.32 12.98
CA GLN A 41 -12.05 -0.29 12.51
C GLN A 41 -12.03 0.98 13.37
N GLY A 42 -12.70 2.03 12.90
CA GLY A 42 -12.77 3.34 13.54
C GLY A 42 -11.67 4.28 13.08
N HIS A 43 -11.41 5.30 13.90
CA HIS A 43 -10.57 6.43 13.54
C HIS A 43 -9.07 6.15 13.73
N TRP A 44 -8.27 6.62 12.78
CA TRP A 44 -6.82 6.58 12.78
C TRP A 44 -6.26 7.91 12.27
N TYR A 45 -5.24 8.42 12.96
CA TYR A 45 -4.44 9.53 12.52
C TYR A 45 -3.24 9.02 11.73
N GLU A 46 -2.95 9.65 10.60
CA GLU A 46 -1.65 9.52 9.94
C GLU A 46 -0.63 10.34 10.74
N VAL A 47 0.32 9.64 11.36
CA VAL A 47 1.43 10.25 12.13
C VAL A 47 2.60 10.55 11.21
N ALA A 48 2.87 9.67 10.26
CA ALA A 48 3.91 9.86 9.27
C ALA A 48 3.62 9.01 8.03
N ARG A 49 4.23 9.39 6.90
CA ARG A 49 4.13 8.63 5.66
C ARG A 49 5.35 8.81 4.76
N LEU A 50 5.48 7.96 3.76
CA LEU A 50 6.35 8.26 2.62
C LEU A 50 5.68 9.26 1.65
N PRO A 51 6.46 10.03 0.86
CA PRO A 51 5.89 11.02 -0.05
C PRO A 51 5.06 10.35 -1.15
N MET A 52 3.83 10.82 -1.30
CA MET A 52 2.88 10.33 -2.30
C MET A 52 2.24 11.50 -3.02
N PHE A 53 2.12 11.40 -4.34
CA PHE A 53 1.61 12.48 -5.17
C PHE A 53 0.20 12.91 -4.74
N PHE A 54 -0.69 11.95 -4.45
CA PHE A 54 -2.07 12.23 -4.08
C PHE A 54 -2.25 12.86 -2.69
N GLN A 55 -1.27 12.75 -1.78
CA GLN A 55 -1.28 13.40 -0.46
C GLN A 55 -0.30 14.58 -0.36
N ARG A 56 0.31 15.05 -1.46
CA ARG A 56 1.43 16.01 -1.40
C ARG A 56 1.11 17.36 -0.73
N LYS A 57 -0.17 17.72 -0.61
CA LYS A 57 -0.62 18.95 0.06
C LYS A 57 -1.13 18.72 1.49
N CYS A 58 -1.22 17.46 1.91
CA CYS A 58 -1.75 17.09 3.21
C CYS A 58 -0.73 17.34 4.33
N ALA A 59 -1.16 18.14 5.31
CA ALA A 59 -0.45 18.42 6.55
C ALA A 59 -0.94 17.51 7.68
N GLN A 60 -2.26 17.28 7.74
CA GLN A 60 -2.90 16.47 8.76
C GLN A 60 -3.92 15.53 8.12
N SER A 61 -3.54 14.27 7.91
CA SER A 61 -4.43 13.23 7.38
C SER A 61 -4.98 12.32 8.47
N GLU A 62 -6.21 11.86 8.27
CA GLU A 62 -6.90 10.91 9.12
C GLU A 62 -7.73 9.95 8.26
N ALA A 63 -7.99 8.76 8.79
CA ALA A 63 -8.76 7.73 8.15
C ALA A 63 -9.79 7.17 9.13
N ASN A 64 -11.00 6.92 8.66
CA ASN A 64 -12.03 6.19 9.38
C ASN A 64 -12.39 4.93 8.61
N TYR A 65 -12.30 3.79 9.29
CA TYR A 65 -12.57 2.48 8.72
C TYR A 65 -13.85 1.90 9.30
N HIS A 66 -14.70 1.32 8.46
CA HIS A 66 -15.90 0.63 8.92
C HIS A 66 -16.02 -0.74 8.24
N VAL A 67 -16.05 -1.81 9.04
CA VAL A 67 -16.17 -3.18 8.51
C VAL A 67 -17.62 -3.42 8.09
N MET A 68 -17.80 -3.83 6.83
CA MET A 68 -19.09 -4.12 6.24
C MET A 68 -19.49 -5.59 6.41
N ALA A 69 -20.77 -5.89 6.23
CA ALA A 69 -21.31 -7.24 6.43
C ALA A 69 -20.70 -8.30 5.48
N ASP A 70 -20.19 -7.88 4.31
CA ASP A 70 -19.52 -8.74 3.35
C ASP A 70 -18.02 -8.97 3.66
N GLY A 71 -17.51 -8.40 4.77
CA GLY A 71 -16.12 -8.50 5.21
C GLY A 71 -15.16 -7.52 4.54
N SER A 72 -15.64 -6.66 3.63
CA SER A 72 -14.86 -5.53 3.15
C SER A 72 -14.90 -4.36 4.14
N VAL A 73 -14.07 -3.33 3.91
CA VAL A 73 -13.92 -2.20 4.82
C VAL A 73 -14.18 -0.91 4.06
N ALA A 74 -15.20 -0.16 4.44
CA ALA A 74 -15.41 1.19 3.96
C ALA A 74 -14.29 2.10 4.51
N VAL A 75 -13.74 2.93 3.63
CA VAL A 75 -12.61 3.83 3.90
C VAL A 75 -13.09 5.26 3.70
N PHE A 76 -12.94 6.10 4.72
CA PHE A 76 -13.10 7.54 4.60
C PHE A 76 -11.82 8.23 5.05
N ASN A 77 -11.14 8.89 4.13
CA ASN A 77 -9.95 9.69 4.41
C ASN A 77 -10.33 11.16 4.40
N ARG A 78 -9.78 11.90 5.36
CA ARG A 78 -9.88 13.35 5.44
C ARG A 78 -8.49 13.94 5.66
N CYS A 79 -8.24 15.07 5.04
CA CYS A 79 -6.94 15.72 5.05
C CYS A 79 -7.13 17.23 5.20
N ARG A 80 -6.44 17.84 6.17
CA ARG A 80 -6.25 19.28 6.22
C ARG A 80 -4.93 19.67 5.57
N THR A 81 -4.95 20.70 4.74
CA THR A 81 -3.77 21.31 4.12
C THR A 81 -3.23 22.45 4.99
N LEU A 82 -1.99 22.89 4.73
CA LEU A 82 -1.38 24.02 5.46
C LEU A 82 -2.14 25.35 5.27
N ASP A 83 -2.87 25.52 4.17
CA ASP A 83 -3.75 26.68 3.92
C ASP A 83 -5.15 26.50 4.51
N GLY A 84 -5.37 25.49 5.37
CA GLY A 84 -6.61 25.27 6.10
C GLY A 84 -7.73 24.61 5.31
N LYS A 85 -7.51 24.27 4.03
CA LYS A 85 -8.49 23.54 3.22
C LYS A 85 -8.64 22.10 3.69
N VAL A 86 -9.82 21.55 3.43
CA VAL A 86 -10.14 20.15 3.71
C VAL A 86 -10.30 19.41 2.39
N GLU A 87 -9.58 18.31 2.24
CA GLU A 87 -9.69 17.35 1.15
C GLU A 87 -10.20 16.02 1.70
N GLU A 88 -11.13 15.37 0.99
CA GLU A 88 -11.78 14.13 1.43
C GLU A 88 -11.77 13.09 0.31
N ALA A 89 -11.72 11.81 0.68
CA ALA A 89 -11.81 10.69 -0.24
C ALA A 89 -12.50 9.49 0.40
N THR A 90 -13.49 8.91 -0.28
CA THR A 90 -14.13 7.65 0.10
C THR A 90 -13.59 6.49 -0.72
N GLY A 91 -13.66 5.29 -0.18
CA GLY A 91 -13.28 4.08 -0.90
C GLY A 91 -13.69 2.82 -0.18
N THR A 92 -13.27 1.69 -0.74
CA THR A 92 -13.49 0.36 -0.18
C THR A 92 -12.20 -0.42 -0.23
N ALA A 93 -11.82 -1.01 0.91
CA ALA A 93 -10.74 -1.98 1.02
C ALA A 93 -11.32 -3.39 1.05
N THR A 94 -10.83 -4.27 0.18
CA THR A 94 -11.27 -5.67 0.12
C THR A 94 -10.08 -6.59 0.38
N PRO A 95 -10.22 -7.62 1.24
CA PRO A 95 -9.25 -8.70 1.35
C PRO A 95 -8.81 -9.26 0.00
N ILE A 96 -7.51 -9.48 -0.21
CA ILE A 96 -7.02 -10.05 -1.48
C ILE A 96 -7.53 -11.48 -1.71
N LYS A 97 -7.87 -12.19 -0.63
CA LYS A 97 -8.42 -13.55 -0.63
C LYS A 97 -9.28 -13.74 0.63
N PRO A 98 -10.29 -14.62 0.61
CA PRO A 98 -11.04 -14.99 1.80
C PRO A 98 -10.11 -15.46 2.94
N GLY A 99 -10.38 -14.99 4.17
CA GLY A 99 -9.59 -15.33 5.36
C GLY A 99 -8.28 -14.56 5.52
N VAL A 100 -7.86 -13.74 4.56
CA VAL A 100 -6.68 -12.86 4.68
C VAL A 100 -7.11 -11.49 5.18
N THR A 101 -6.64 -11.07 6.35
CA THR A 101 -7.08 -9.81 6.97
C THR A 101 -6.01 -8.73 7.05
N ASP A 102 -4.76 -9.06 6.72
CA ASP A 102 -3.62 -8.14 6.73
C ASP A 102 -3.22 -7.61 5.35
N ARG A 103 -3.83 -8.12 4.28
CA ARG A 103 -3.55 -7.72 2.91
C ARG A 103 -4.85 -7.42 2.18
N LEU A 104 -5.03 -6.14 1.88
CA LEU A 104 -6.22 -5.62 1.22
C LEU A 104 -5.83 -4.90 -0.07
N GLU A 105 -6.82 -4.75 -0.94
CA GLU A 105 -6.80 -3.85 -2.09
C GLU A 105 -7.81 -2.73 -1.84
N VAL A 106 -7.35 -1.49 -1.88
CA VAL A 106 -8.19 -0.30 -1.72
C VAL A 106 -8.53 0.27 -3.08
N ARG A 107 -9.82 0.55 -3.30
CA ARG A 107 -10.30 1.32 -4.44
C ARG A 107 -10.97 2.59 -3.91
N PHE A 108 -10.50 3.75 -4.37
CA PHE A 108 -11.14 5.03 -4.04
C PHE A 108 -12.22 5.41 -5.06
N ASP A 109 -13.28 6.03 -4.57
CA ASP A 109 -14.39 6.53 -5.36
C ASP A 109 -13.96 7.88 -5.96
N THR A 110 -13.53 7.83 -7.21
CA THR A 110 -13.18 9.01 -8.01
C THR A 110 -14.16 9.09 -9.16
N TRP A 111 -14.36 10.28 -9.74
CA TRP A 111 -15.23 10.45 -10.90
C TRP A 111 -14.84 9.55 -12.10
N PHE A 112 -13.60 9.05 -12.15
CA PHE A 112 -13.13 8.08 -13.14
C PHE A 112 -13.32 6.61 -12.73
N SER A 113 -13.38 6.26 -11.44
CA SER A 113 -13.48 4.86 -11.01
C SER A 113 -14.86 4.23 -11.28
N GLY A 114 -15.88 5.06 -11.51
CA GLY A 114 -17.19 4.64 -12.03
C GLY A 114 -17.19 4.32 -13.53
N VAL A 115 -16.24 4.85 -14.31
CA VAL A 115 -16.15 4.68 -15.78
C VAL A 115 -15.27 3.49 -16.15
N LEU A 116 -14.26 3.18 -15.34
CA LEU A 116 -13.37 2.03 -15.53
C LEU A 116 -13.18 1.28 -14.20
N PRO A 117 -13.98 0.23 -13.93
CA PRO A 117 -14.00 -0.45 -12.62
C PRO A 117 -12.69 -1.15 -12.24
N ASN A 118 -11.79 -1.36 -13.21
CA ASN A 118 -10.47 -1.96 -13.03
C ASN A 118 -9.33 -0.93 -12.85
N VAL A 119 -9.64 0.37 -12.81
CA VAL A 119 -8.62 1.42 -12.74
C VAL A 119 -8.33 1.78 -11.27
N ALA A 120 -7.10 1.43 -10.88
CA ALA A 120 -6.38 1.81 -9.66
C ALA A 120 -6.92 1.23 -8.34
N LYS A 121 -6.84 -0.09 -8.19
CA LYS A 121 -6.72 -0.70 -6.86
C LYS A 121 -5.30 -0.51 -6.34
N GLY A 122 -5.16 0.02 -5.12
CA GLY A 122 -3.88 0.17 -4.43
C GLY A 122 -3.71 -0.88 -3.33
N PRO A 123 -2.53 -1.51 -3.17
CA PRO A 123 -2.29 -2.43 -2.07
C PRO A 123 -2.29 -1.68 -0.72
N TYR A 124 -3.01 -2.22 0.25
CA TYR A 124 -3.02 -1.78 1.65
C TYR A 124 -2.65 -2.99 2.51
N TRP A 125 -1.36 -3.08 2.87
CA TRP A 125 -0.84 -4.22 3.63
C TRP A 125 -0.52 -3.76 5.04
N ILE A 126 -1.19 -4.36 6.03
CA ILE A 126 -0.93 -4.15 7.45
C ILE A 126 0.35 -4.92 7.78
N LEU A 127 1.45 -4.17 7.89
CA LEU A 127 2.78 -4.70 8.14
C LEU A 127 2.99 -5.05 9.62
N TYR A 128 2.30 -4.32 10.49
CA TYR A 128 2.31 -4.46 11.94
C TYR A 128 1.08 -3.75 12.52
N VAL A 129 0.54 -4.28 13.61
CA VAL A 129 -0.40 -3.61 14.51
C VAL A 129 -0.05 -4.05 15.93
N ASP A 130 -0.11 -3.14 16.91
CA ASP A 130 0.10 -3.53 18.30
C ASP A 130 -1.10 -4.27 18.90
N ASP A 131 -0.88 -4.97 20.01
CA ASP A 131 -1.87 -5.86 20.63
C ASP A 131 -3.15 -5.11 21.06
N ASP A 132 -3.02 -3.82 21.36
CA ASP A 132 -4.09 -2.91 21.78
C ASP A 132 -4.73 -2.10 20.63
N TYR A 133 -4.26 -2.30 19.39
CA TYR A 133 -4.73 -1.60 18.18
C TYR A 133 -4.66 -0.06 18.31
N LYS A 134 -3.61 0.43 18.99
CA LYS A 134 -3.28 1.84 19.18
C LYS A 134 -2.32 2.38 18.13
N THR A 135 -1.46 1.53 17.58
CA THR A 135 -0.51 1.88 16.52
C THR A 135 -0.47 0.81 15.44
N ALA A 136 -0.31 1.24 14.19
CA ALA A 136 -0.18 0.34 13.05
C ALA A 136 0.85 0.87 12.05
N LEU A 137 1.46 -0.05 11.33
CA LEU A 137 2.31 0.23 10.18
C LEU A 137 1.66 -0.39 8.94
N VAL A 138 1.42 0.43 7.93
CA VAL A 138 0.77 0.00 6.68
C VAL A 138 1.68 0.36 5.52
N GLY A 139 1.73 -0.46 4.46
CA GLY A 139 2.48 -0.11 3.27
C GLY A 139 2.11 -0.91 2.02
N SER A 140 2.90 -0.71 0.97
CA SER A 140 2.79 -1.44 -0.31
C SER A 140 3.91 -2.48 -0.47
N PRO A 141 3.67 -3.59 -1.19
CA PRO A 141 4.67 -4.65 -1.40
C PRO A 141 5.93 -4.20 -2.14
N ASP A 142 5.83 -3.15 -2.96
CA ASP A 142 6.96 -2.53 -3.68
C ASP A 142 7.69 -1.46 -2.87
N ARG A 143 7.33 -1.29 -1.59
CA ARG A 143 7.95 -0.39 -0.62
C ARG A 143 7.87 1.10 -0.96
N LYS A 144 7.03 1.48 -1.91
CA LYS A 144 6.85 2.89 -2.31
C LYS A 144 5.88 3.65 -1.41
N TYR A 145 4.95 2.97 -0.78
CA TYR A 145 3.96 3.56 0.11
C TYR A 145 4.09 3.00 1.52
N LEU A 146 4.05 3.90 2.50
CA LEU A 146 4.13 3.58 3.91
C LEU A 146 3.34 4.63 4.70
N TRP A 147 2.63 4.17 5.72
CA TRP A 147 1.93 4.99 6.71
C TRP A 147 2.22 4.46 8.11
N LEU A 148 2.49 5.38 9.02
CA LEU A 148 2.44 5.15 10.47
C LEU A 148 1.10 5.70 10.94
N LEU A 149 0.26 4.80 11.46
CA LEU A 149 -1.08 5.14 11.92
C LEU A 149 -1.15 5.03 13.45
N ALA A 150 -1.90 5.92 14.08
CA ALA A 150 -2.18 5.85 15.50
C ALA A 150 -3.61 6.25 15.85
N ARG A 151 -4.12 5.77 16.98
CA ARG A 151 -5.44 6.18 17.52
C ARG A 151 -5.45 7.58 18.13
N LYS A 152 -4.28 8.20 18.27
CA LYS A 152 -4.06 9.57 18.74
C LYS A 152 -3.19 10.32 17.73
N PRO A 153 -3.33 11.64 17.59
CA PRO A 153 -2.54 12.42 16.64
C PRO A 153 -1.04 12.39 16.98
N ASP A 154 -0.72 12.37 18.28
CA ASP A 154 0.64 12.27 18.80
C ASP A 154 0.91 10.90 19.43
N ILE A 155 2.12 10.40 19.22
CA ILE A 155 2.64 9.18 19.84
C ILE A 155 3.98 9.46 20.51
N SER A 156 4.35 8.64 21.49
CA SER A 156 5.66 8.76 22.13
C SER A 156 6.81 8.46 21.17
N ALA A 157 7.98 9.03 21.43
CA ALA A 157 9.20 8.73 20.67
C ALA A 157 9.52 7.22 20.64
N ALA A 158 9.23 6.49 21.73
CA ALA A 158 9.42 5.04 21.76
C ALA A 158 8.48 4.29 20.80
N GLN A 159 7.23 4.74 20.67
CA GLN A 159 6.27 4.17 19.73
C GLN A 159 6.68 4.47 18.28
N SER A 160 7.07 5.72 17.98
CA SER A 160 7.51 6.08 16.63
C SER A 160 8.79 5.30 16.25
N GLU A 161 9.80 5.25 17.11
CA GLU A 161 11.03 4.49 16.84
C GLU A 161 10.78 2.98 16.65
N LYS A 162 9.83 2.40 17.41
CA LYS A 162 9.42 1.01 17.18
C LYS A 162 8.87 0.81 15.77
N LEU A 163 7.96 1.68 15.31
CA LEU A 163 7.39 1.60 13.96
C LEU A 163 8.45 1.81 12.87
N LEU A 164 9.36 2.77 13.06
CA LEU A 164 10.44 3.04 12.11
C LEU A 164 11.42 1.87 12.02
N ARG A 165 11.77 1.24 13.15
CA ARG A 165 12.60 0.03 13.17
C ARG A 165 11.96 -1.10 12.38
N ILE A 166 10.69 -1.39 12.63
CA ILE A 166 9.93 -2.43 11.91
C ILE A 166 9.88 -2.12 10.40
N ALA A 167 9.69 -0.85 10.02
CA ALA A 167 9.69 -0.44 8.62
C ALA A 167 11.06 -0.68 7.95
N ARG A 168 12.17 -0.36 8.63
CA ARG A 168 13.52 -0.65 8.13
C ARG A 168 13.79 -2.14 7.98
N GLU A 169 13.37 -2.96 8.97
CA GLU A 169 13.47 -4.42 8.93
C GLU A 169 12.70 -5.01 7.72
N LYS A 170 11.62 -4.35 7.28
CA LYS A 170 10.83 -4.71 6.09
C LYS A 170 11.38 -4.13 4.78
N GLY A 171 12.49 -3.40 4.83
CA GLY A 171 13.22 -2.87 3.68
C GLY A 171 12.77 -1.49 3.19
N TYR A 172 11.95 -0.76 3.94
CA TYR A 172 11.52 0.58 3.54
C TYR A 172 12.65 1.60 3.71
N ASN A 173 12.84 2.46 2.71
CA ASN A 173 13.73 3.62 2.81
C ASN A 173 12.99 4.81 3.43
N LEU A 174 13.42 5.23 4.62
CA LEU A 174 12.73 6.24 5.41
C LEU A 174 13.34 7.66 5.27
N ASN A 175 14.31 7.86 4.38
CA ASN A 175 15.04 9.14 4.26
C ASN A 175 14.16 10.33 3.85
N ARG A 176 12.97 10.05 3.31
CA ARG A 176 12.00 11.08 2.88
C ARG A 176 10.71 11.02 3.68
N LEU A 177 10.73 10.47 4.88
CA LEU A 177 9.54 10.39 5.72
C LEU A 177 8.99 11.79 5.97
N VAL A 178 7.69 11.95 5.77
CA VAL A 178 6.94 13.18 6.04
C VAL A 178 6.16 12.95 7.33
N TRP A 179 6.34 13.84 8.30
CA TRP A 179 5.62 13.80 9.57
C TRP A 179 4.34 14.62 9.48
N ARG A 180 3.34 14.23 10.27
CA ARG A 180 2.14 15.01 10.51
C ARG A 180 2.52 16.37 11.11
N GLU A 181 1.88 17.44 10.63
CA GLU A 181 2.03 18.76 11.21
C GLU A 181 1.32 18.88 12.56
N THR A 182 1.99 19.57 13.49
CA THR A 182 1.41 19.85 14.82
C THR A 182 0.30 20.88 14.72
N ASP A 183 -0.66 20.83 15.63
CA ASP A 183 -1.76 21.79 15.68
C ASP A 183 -1.29 23.26 15.80
N ALA A 184 -0.11 23.50 16.40
CA ALA A 184 0.48 24.84 16.49
C ALA A 184 0.89 25.45 15.13
N HIS A 185 1.05 24.65 14.09
CA HIS A 185 1.41 25.10 12.74
C HIS A 185 0.22 25.12 11.78
N MET A 186 -0.99 24.83 12.28
CA MET A 186 -2.20 24.81 11.48
C MET A 186 -3.02 26.09 11.71
N PRO A 187 -3.72 26.59 10.67
CA PRO A 187 -4.66 27.70 10.80
C PRO A 187 -5.98 27.29 11.47
#